data_AF-A0A0T6DPK8-F1
#
_entry.id   AF-A0A0T6DPK8-F1
#
_cell.length_a   1.000
_cell.length_b   1.000
_cell.length_c   1.000
_cell.angle_alpha   90.00
_cell.angle_beta   90.00
_cell.angle_gamma   90.00
#
_symmetry.space_group_name_H-M   'P 1'
#
loop_
_entity.id
_entity.type
_entity.pdbx_description
1 polymer ?
#
loop_
_entity_poly.entity_id
_entity_poly.type
_entity_poly.pdbx_seq_one_letter_code
_entity_poly.pdbx_strand_id
1 'polypeptide(L)' 'MGSTLMKASLQDITAANAEARFHLWVLETNTNAINFYKKHGFEQSAERHEEMYENAKIIDIKMIKNTDPLTT' A
#
# COMPACT_ATOMS: atom_id res chain seq x y z
N MET A 1 -6.84 -14.10 -7.86
CA MET A 1 -5.42 -13.96 -8.25
C MET A 1 -4.72 -12.84 -7.48
N GLY A 2 -5.14 -11.56 -7.59
CA GLY A 2 -4.46 -10.44 -6.92
C GLY A 2 -4.29 -10.57 -5.39
N SER A 3 -5.35 -10.96 -4.66
CA SER A 3 -5.26 -11.18 -3.21
C SER A 3 -4.31 -12.30 -2.81
N THR A 4 -4.20 -13.35 -3.63
CA THR A 4 -3.29 -14.47 -3.36
C THR A 4 -1.84 -14.00 -3.46
N LEU A 5 -1.51 -13.26 -4.52
CA LEU A 5 -0.18 -12.70 -4.71
C LEU A 5 0.18 -11.71 -3.58
N MET A 6 -0.72 -10.77 -3.26
CA MET A 6 -0.50 -9.80 -2.18
C MET A 6 -0.21 -10.49 -0.84
N LYS A 7 -0.99 -11.52 -0.47
CA LYS A 7 -0.77 -12.26 0.78
C LYS A 7 0.58 -12.99 0.78
N ALA A 8 0.91 -13.70 -0.29
CA ALA A 8 2.18 -14.40 -0.41
C ALA A 8 3.37 -13.43 -0.30
N SER A 9 3.34 -12.33 -1.04
CA SER A 9 4.41 -11.32 -0.98
C SER A 9 4.57 -10.69 0.41
N LEU A 10 3.47 -10.36 1.09
CA LEU A 10 3.54 -9.84 2.46
C LEU A 10 4.14 -10.89 3.42
N GLN A 11 3.74 -12.16 3.29
CA GLN A 11 4.27 -13.23 4.12
C GLN A 11 5.77 -13.46 3.89
N ASP A 12 6.20 -13.51 2.63
CA ASP A 12 7.61 -13.74 2.27
C ASP A 12 8.50 -12.60 2.75
N ILE A 13 8.05 -11.34 2.61
CA ILE A 13 8.83 -10.18 3.06
C ILE A 13 8.91 -10.15 4.60
N THR A 14 7.82 -10.39 5.32
CA THR A 14 7.83 -10.42 6.79
C THR A 14 8.68 -11.58 7.32
N ALA A 15 8.65 -12.74 6.66
CA ALA A 15 9.50 -13.88 7.03
C ALA A 15 11.00 -13.58 6.83
N ALA A 16 11.35 -12.81 5.80
CA ALA A 16 12.73 -12.38 5.55
C ALA A 16 13.17 -11.21 6.46
N ASN A 17 12.24 -10.34 6.87
CA ASN A 17 12.50 -9.18 7.72
C ASN A 17 11.25 -8.84 8.57
N ALA A 18 11.29 -9.20 9.85
CA ALA A 18 10.19 -8.94 10.79
C ALA A 18 9.91 -7.44 11.01
N GLU A 19 10.90 -6.56 10.78
CA GLU A 19 10.79 -5.11 10.92
C GLU A 19 10.42 -4.42 9.59
N ALA A 20 10.02 -5.17 8.57
CA ALA A 20 9.66 -4.62 7.27
C ALA A 20 8.46 -3.67 7.39
N ARG A 21 8.63 -2.46 6.84
CA ARG A 21 7.56 -1.46 6.74
C ARG A 21 7.04 -1.42 5.32
N PHE A 22 5.74 -1.64 5.17
CA PHE A 22 5.09 -1.70 3.86
C PHE A 22 4.46 -0.37 3.51
N HIS A 23 4.76 0.12 2.32
CA HIS A 23 4.04 1.25 1.73
C HIS A 23 3.96 1.12 0.21
N LEU A 24 3.00 1.81 -0.38
CA LEU A 24 2.82 1.95 -1.82
C LEU A 24 2.17 3.29 -2.14
N TRP A 25 2.29 3.70 -3.39
CA TRP A 25 1.57 4.84 -3.94
C TRP A 25 0.46 4.34 -4.86
N VAL A 26 -0.67 5.02 -4.84
CA VAL A 26 -1.83 4.71 -5.70
C VAL A 26 -2.51 6.00 -6.09
N LEU A 27 -2.95 6.09 -7.35
CA LEU A 27 -3.74 7.21 -7.84
C LEU A 27 -4.97 7.42 -6.94
N GLU A 28 -5.17 8.66 -6.49
CA GLU A 28 -6.28 9.05 -5.61
C GLU A 28 -7.65 8.66 -6.19
N THR A 29 -7.74 8.65 -7.52
CA THR A 29 -8.96 8.30 -8.27
C THR A 29 -9.17 6.80 -8.47
N ASN A 30 -8.18 5.95 -8.19
CA ASN A 30 -8.29 4.49 -8.36
C ASN A 30 -8.93 3.82 -7.13
N THR A 31 -10.23 4.08 -6.95
CA THR A 31 -11.02 3.59 -5.81
C THR A 31 -10.99 2.07 -5.67
N ASN A 32 -10.94 1.33 -6.78
CA ASN A 32 -10.85 -0.13 -6.78
C ASN A 32 -9.53 -0.62 -6.15
N ALA A 33 -8.40 -0.03 -6.55
CA ALA A 33 -7.10 -0.37 -5.97
C ALA A 33 -7.02 0.05 -4.50
N ILE A 34 -7.53 1.24 -4.15
CA ILE A 34 -7.59 1.71 -2.77
C ILE A 34 -8.38 0.73 -1.89
N ASN A 35 -9.56 0.31 -2.32
CA ASN A 35 -10.37 -0.67 -1.60
C ASN A 35 -9.68 -2.04 -1.52
N PHE A 36 -8.98 -2.45 -2.58
CA PHE A 36 -8.17 -3.66 -2.56
C PHE A 36 -7.06 -3.60 -1.51
N TYR A 37 -6.31 -2.50 -1.42
CA TYR A 37 -5.25 -2.35 -0.42
C TYR A 37 -5.79 -2.24 1.01
N LYS A 38 -6.90 -1.52 1.21
CA LYS A 38 -7.62 -1.48 2.51
C LYS A 38 -8.01 -2.89 2.98
N LYS A 39 -8.49 -3.75 2.07
CA LYS A 39 -8.80 -5.16 2.39
C LYS A 39 -7.58 -5.97 2.86
N HIS A 40 -6.36 -5.56 2.52
CA HIS A 40 -5.12 -6.20 2.99
C HIS A 40 -4.47 -5.46 4.17
N GLY A 41 -5.20 -4.53 4.79
CA GLY A 41 -4.79 -3.80 5.99
C GLY A 41 -3.77 -2.71 5.71
N PHE A 42 -3.83 -2.10 4.52
CA PHE A 42 -3.19 -0.81 4.28
C PHE A 42 -4.16 0.32 4.61
N GLU A 43 -3.62 1.41 5.10
CA GLU A 43 -4.33 2.65 5.45
C GLU A 43 -3.70 3.81 4.70
N GLN A 44 -4.52 4.81 4.35
CA GLN A 44 -4.03 6.02 3.70
C GLN A 44 -3.27 6.88 4.72
N SER A 45 -2.05 7.31 4.39
CA SER A 45 -1.30 8.28 5.19
C SER A 45 -1.65 9.72 4.81
N ALA A 46 -1.06 10.70 5.50
CA ALA A 46 -1.21 12.11 5.15
C ALA A 46 -0.39 12.52 3.91
N GLU A 47 0.53 11.67 3.45
CA GLU A 47 1.43 11.98 2.34
C GLU A 47 0.71 11.85 0.99
N ARG A 48 0.94 12.85 0.13
CA ARG A 48 0.41 12.95 -1.24
C ARG A 48 1.52 13.41 -2.17
N HIS A 49 1.51 12.92 -3.39
CA HIS A 49 2.43 13.33 -4.44
C HIS A 49 1.63 13.81 -5.64
N GLU A 50 1.95 15.00 -6.14
CA GLU A 50 1.31 15.56 -7.33
C GLU A 50 2.33 15.60 -8.46
N GLU A 51 1.98 15.05 -9.62
CA GLU A 51 2.82 15.10 -10.81
C GLU A 51 2.01 15.33 -12.09
N MET A 52 2.70 15.74 -13.15
CA MET A 52 2.13 15.89 -14.49
C MET A 52 2.46 14.64 -15.31
N TYR A 53 1.43 13.89 -15.70
CA TYR A 53 1.54 12.72 -16.55
C TYR A 53 0.68 12.92 -17.79
N GLU A 54 1.28 12.88 -18.99
CA GLU A 54 0.58 13.04 -20.27
C GLU A 54 -0.34 14.29 -20.34
N ASN A 55 0.14 15.43 -19.84
CA ASN A 55 -0.60 16.69 -19.72
C ASN A 55 -1.81 16.66 -18.76
N ALA A 56 -1.99 15.61 -17.98
CA ALA A 56 -2.93 15.54 -16.89
C ALA A 56 -2.21 15.69 -15.54
N LYS A 57 -2.79 16.48 -14.64
CA LYS A 57 -2.36 16.50 -13.24
C LYS A 57 -2.91 15.24 -12.56
N ILE A 58 -2.03 14.43 -12.01
CA ILE A 58 -2.39 13.26 -11.20
C ILE A 58 -1.94 13.45 -9.76
N ILE A 59 -2.66 12.80 -8.86
CA ILE A 59 -2.40 12.81 -7.42
C ILE A 59 -2.27 11.35 -6.99
N ASP A 60 -1.10 10.98 -6.49
CA ASP A 60 -0.90 9.73 -5.79
C ASP A 60 -1.04 9.93 -4.28
N ILE A 61 -1.72 9.00 -3.63
CA ILE A 61 -1.79 8.92 -2.18
C ILE A 61 -0.91 7.78 -1.68
N LYS A 62 -0.19 8.01 -0.58
CA LYS A 62 0.60 6.95 0.04
C LYS A 62 -0.31 6.10 0.92
N MET A 63 -0.25 4.79 0.72
CA MET A 63 -0.88 3.83 1.61
C MET A 63 0.20 3.05 2.36
N ILE A 64 0.05 2.96 3.67
CA ILE A 64 1.00 2.28 4.56
C ILE A 64 0.32 1.09 5.23
N LYS A 65 1.07 0.04 5.51
CA LYS A 65 0.60 -1.05 6.36
C LYS A 65 1.53 -1.16 7.55
N ASN A 66 0.97 -0.89 8.73
CA ASN A 66 1.67 -1.12 9.98
C ASN A 66 1.76 -2.63 10.20
N THR A 67 2.97 -3.13 10.40
CA THR A 67 3.17 -4.41 11.06
C THR A 67 2.90 -4.15 12.53
N ASP A 68 1.87 -4.79 13.11
CA ASP A 68 1.70 -4.75 14.55
C ASP A 68 3.04 -5.15 15.19
N PRO A 69 3.60 -4.34 16.11
CA PRO A 69 4.71 -4.83 16.91
C PRO A 69 4.18 -6.06 17.64
N LEU A 70 4.84 -7.20 17.42
CA LEU A 70 4.60 -8.44 18.15
C LEU A 70 4.37 -8.11 19.63
N THR A 71 3.13 -8.20 20.08
CA THR A 71 2.82 -8.23 21.50
C THR A 71 3.38 -9.56 22.01
N THR A 72 4.61 -9.49 22.51
CA THR A 72 5.29 -10.58 23.22
C THR A 72 5.21 -10.29 24.70
#